data_AF-A0A081NHT1-F1
#
_entry.id   AF-A0A081NHT1-F1
#
_cell.length_a   1.000
_cell.length_b   1.000
_cell.length_c   1.000
_cell.angle_alpha   90.00
_cell.angle_beta   90.00
_cell.angle_gamma   90.00
#
_symmetry.space_group_name_H-M   'P 1'
#
loop_
_entity.id
_entity.type
_entity.pdbx_description
1 polymer ?
#
loop_
_entity_poly.entity_id
_entity_poly.type
_entity_poly.pdbx_seq_one_letter_code
_entity_poly.pdbx_strand_id
1 'polypeptide(L)'
;MIKIFSPDNSLEAQCLKDLLQSHGISCHLGGSYLSGAIGELPAAGLLALYVEDLDAGRAKQLIEDYLMASPVLEDLTQARED
;
A
#
# COMPACT_ATOMS: atom_id res chain seq x y z
N MET A 1 1.16 -14.68 -10.37
CA MET A 1 1.25 -13.42 -9.61
C MET A 1 1.97 -12.37 -10.44
N ILE A 2 1.39 -11.18 -10.58
CA ILE A 2 1.96 -10.07 -11.37
C ILE A 2 2.15 -8.83 -10.50
N LYS A 3 3.16 -8.01 -10.83
CA LYS A 3 3.43 -6.76 -10.13
C LYS A 3 2.40 -5.70 -10.54
N ILE A 4 1.71 -5.11 -9.57
CA ILE A 4 0.70 -4.07 -9.82
C ILE A 4 1.17 -2.66 -9.48
N PHE A 5 1.99 -2.51 -8.44
CA PHE A 5 2.42 -1.21 -7.93
C PHE A 5 3.76 -1.32 -7.18
N SER A 6 4.50 -0.23 -7.14
CA SER A 6 5.79 -0.11 -6.44
C SER A 6 5.71 1.04 -5.44
N PRO A 7 5.43 0.76 -4.16
CA PRO A 7 5.36 1.78 -3.10
C PRO A 7 6.73 2.35 -2.76
N ASP A 8 6.75 3.59 -2.28
CA ASP A 8 7.98 4.32 -1.98
C ASP A 8 8.62 3.85 -0.66
N ASN A 9 7.77 3.47 0.31
CA ASN A 9 8.20 3.02 1.64
C ASN A 9 7.36 1.83 2.15
N SER A 10 7.89 1.16 3.19
CA SER A 10 7.25 -0.03 3.78
C SER A 10 5.90 0.27 4.45
N LEU A 11 5.67 1.50 4.92
CA LEU A 11 4.42 1.88 5.57
C LEU A 11 3.28 1.92 4.53
N GLU A 12 3.49 2.64 3.43
CA GLU A 12 2.55 2.70 2.31
C GLU A 12 2.30 1.31 1.72
N ALA A 13 3.36 0.51 1.57
CA ALA A 13 3.25 -0.86 1.10
C ALA A 13 2.32 -1.71 1.98
N GLN A 14 2.43 -1.56 3.31
CA GLN A 14 1.57 -2.26 4.26
C GLN A 14 0.13 -1.74 4.22
N CYS A 15 -0.07 -0.42 4.15
CA CYS A 15 -1.41 0.17 4.01
C CYS A 15 -2.15 -0.33 2.77
N LEU A 16 -1.50 -0.30 1.60
CA LEU A 16 -2.09 -0.80 0.35
C LEU A 16 -2.36 -2.31 0.42
N LYS A 17 -1.47 -3.07 1.07
CA LYS A 17 -1.68 -4.51 1.29
C LYS A 17 -2.92 -4.76 2.14
N ASP A 18 -3.06 -4.08 3.28
CA ASP A 18 -4.22 -4.22 4.17
C ASP A 18 -5.52 -3.80 3.46
N LEU A 19 -5.48 -2.71 2.67
CA LEU A 19 -6.61 -2.28 1.85
C LEU A 19 -7.07 -3.39 0.88
N LEU A 20 -6.13 -3.98 0.13
CA LEU A 20 -6.43 -5.08 -0.80
C LEU A 20 -6.95 -6.31 -0.05
N GLN A 21 -6.33 -6.68 1.07
CA GLN A 21 -6.76 -7.83 1.87
C GLN A 21 -8.17 -7.65 2.46
N SER A 22 -8.54 -6.43 2.87
CA SER A 22 -9.89 -6.12 3.35
C SER A 22 -10.96 -6.30 2.27
N HIS A 23 -10.59 -6.17 1.00
CA HIS A 23 -11.45 -6.42 -0.16
C HIS A 23 -11.41 -7.88 -0.65
N GLY A 24 -10.73 -8.76 0.08
CA GLY A 24 -10.57 -10.18 -0.26
C GLY A 24 -9.53 -10.47 -1.34
N ILE A 25 -8.66 -9.50 -1.66
CA ILE A 25 -7.61 -9.67 -2.67
C ILE A 25 -6.30 -10.10 -1.99
N SER A 26 -5.77 -11.25 -2.41
CA SER A 26 -4.49 -11.76 -1.92
C SER A 26 -3.33 -10.94 -2.48
N CYS A 27 -2.71 -10.12 -1.62
CA CYS A 27 -1.58 -9.27 -1.96
C CYS A 27 -0.28 -9.71 -1.26
N HIS A 28 0.78 -9.83 -2.04
CA HIS A 28 2.12 -10.22 -1.61
C HIS A 28 3.10 -9.05 -1.77
N LEU A 29 3.80 -8.72 -0.69
CA LEU A 29 4.87 -7.73 -0.73
C LEU A 29 6.21 -8.41 -1.04
N GLY A 30 6.81 -8.05 -2.18
CA GLY A 30 8.18 -8.45 -2.54
C GLY A 30 9.19 -7.34 -2.22
N GLY A 31 10.46 -7.72 -2.04
CA GLY A 31 11.57 -6.77 -1.81
C GLY A 31 12.01 -6.60 -0.35
N SER A 32 11.26 -7.16 0.60
CA SER A 32 11.53 -6.99 2.05
C SER A 32 12.66 -7.87 2.61
N TYR A 33 13.40 -8.60 1.76
CA TYR A 33 14.33 -9.67 2.16
C TYR A 33 15.83 -9.33 2.06
N LEU A 34 16.21 -8.06 1.89
CA LEU A 34 17.62 -7.62 1.97
C LEU A 34 18.02 -7.17 3.39
N SER A 35 17.31 -7.63 4.42
CA SER A 35 17.58 -7.35 5.84
C SER A 35 18.63 -8.29 6.45
N GLY A 36 19.65 -8.67 5.67
CA GLY A 36 20.66 -9.68 6.06
C GLY A 36 21.81 -9.15 6.91
N ALA A 37 21.93 -7.85 7.16
CA ALA A 37 23.01 -7.30 7.98
C ALA A 37 22.49 -6.19 8.90
N ILE A 38 22.81 -6.34 10.18
CA ILE A 38 22.63 -5.36 11.25
C ILE A 38 23.09 -3.97 10.77
N GLY A 39 22.18 -3.00 10.71
CA GLY A 39 22.56 -1.57 10.85
C GLY A 39 22.26 -0.61 9.71
N GLU A 40 21.80 -1.02 8.52
CA GLU A 40 21.41 -0.07 7.47
C GLU A 40 20.07 -0.48 6.83
N LEU A 41 19.16 0.49 6.72
CA LEU A 41 17.87 0.35 6.04
C LEU A 41 18.10 -0.24 4.64
N PRO A 42 17.55 -1.42 4.31
CA PRO A 42 17.69 -1.98 2.97
C PRO A 42 17.12 -1.00 1.96
N ALA A 43 17.90 -0.72 0.92
CA ALA A 43 17.65 0.28 -0.11
C ALA A 43 16.16 0.48 -0.44
N ALA A 44 15.66 1.68 -0.16
CA ALA A 44 14.43 2.19 -0.75
C ALA A 44 14.51 1.98 -2.28
N GLY A 45 13.60 1.16 -2.83
CA GLY A 45 13.55 0.92 -4.28
C GLY A 45 13.29 -0.52 -4.73
N LEU A 46 13.23 -1.51 -3.83
CA LEU A 46 12.91 -2.90 -4.19
C LEU A 46 11.49 -3.34 -3.80
N LEU A 47 10.71 -2.48 -3.14
CA LEU A 47 9.35 -2.81 -2.73
C LEU A 47 8.41 -2.91 -3.93
N ALA A 48 7.64 -4.00 -3.98
CA ALA A 48 6.68 -4.25 -5.03
C ALA A 48 5.50 -5.06 -4.52
N LEU A 49 4.29 -4.66 -4.90
CA LEU A 49 3.05 -5.37 -4.59
C LEU A 49 2.71 -6.32 -5.75
N TYR A 50 2.49 -7.58 -5.40
CA TYR A 50 2.13 -8.65 -6.31
C TYR A 50 0.76 -9.22 -5.95
N VAL A 51 -0.07 -9.46 -6.95
CA VAL A 51 -1.39 -10.09 -6.79
C VAL A 51 -1.59 -11.17 -7.85
N GLU A 52 -2.63 -11.98 -7.70
CA GLU A 52 -3.14 -12.88 -8.73
C GLU A 52 -3.46 -12.11 -10.03
N ASP A 53 -3.23 -12.73 -11.19
CA ASP A 53 -3.53 -12.11 -12.50
C ASP A 53 -5.02 -11.74 -12.62
N LEU A 54 -5.88 -12.63 -12.09
CA LEU A 54 -7.32 -12.46 -12.05
C LEU A 54 -7.76 -11.20 -11.27
N ASP A 55 -7.05 -10.89 -10.19
CA ASP A 55 -7.36 -9.76 -9.31
C ASP A 55 -6.60 -8.48 -9.69
N ALA A 56 -5.63 -8.55 -10.59
CA ALA A 56 -4.75 -7.42 -10.90
C ALA A 56 -5.48 -6.19 -11.42
N GLY A 57 -6.55 -6.38 -12.21
CA GLY A 57 -7.39 -5.26 -12.67
C GLY A 57 -8.07 -4.55 -11.50
N ARG A 58 -8.70 -5.32 -10.61
CA ARG A 58 -9.40 -4.80 -9.43
C ARG A 58 -8.45 -4.17 -8.43
N ALA A 59 -7.31 -4.80 -8.19
CA ALA A 59 -6.30 -4.31 -7.27
C ALA A 59 -5.71 -2.97 -7.72
N LYS A 60 -5.40 -2.82 -9.01
CA LYS A 60 -4.94 -1.54 -9.56
C LYS A 60 -5.96 -0.43 -9.38
N GLN A 61 -7.24 -0.71 -9.63
CA GLN A 61 -8.31 0.27 -9.44
C GLN A 61 -8.43 0.70 -7.97
N LEU A 62 -8.33 -0.22 -7.01
CA LEU A 62 -8.36 0.13 -5.59
C LEU A 62 -7.15 0.95 -5.14
N ILE A 63 -5.95 0.64 -5.65
CA ILE A 63 -4.76 1.43 -5.36
C ILE A 63 -4.90 2.83 -5.96
N GLU A 64 -5.37 2.93 -7.20
CA GLU A 64 -5.55 4.22 -7.86
C GLU A 64 -6.61 5.06 -7.13
N ASP A 65 -7.73 4.46 -6.74
CA ASP A 65 -8.75 5.09 -5.90
C ASP A 65 -8.17 5.57 -4.57
N TYR A 66 -7.36 4.75 -3.90
CA TYR A 66 -6.68 5.14 -2.65
C TYR A 66 -5.70 6.29 -2.83
N LEU A 67 -4.92 6.31 -3.92
CA LEU A 67 -3.97 7.39 -4.22
C LEU A 67 -4.67 8.67 -4.66
N MET A 68 -5.81 8.56 -5.35
CA MET A 68 -6.64 9.68 -5.80
C MET A 68 -7.56 10.21 -4.71
N ALA A 69 -7.94 9.37 -3.75
CA ALA A 69 -8.58 9.77 -2.52
C ALA A 69 -7.59 10.61 -1.72
N SER A 70 -7.53 11.89 -2.07
CA SER A 70 -6.96 12.91 -1.21
C SER A 70 -7.52 12.66 0.18
N PRO A 71 -6.70 12.58 1.24
CA PRO A 71 -7.24 12.41 2.57
C PRO A 71 -8.25 13.53 2.74
N VAL A 72 -9.53 13.17 2.83
CA VAL A 72 -10.47 13.97 3.59
C VAL A 72 -9.83 13.96 4.98
N LEU A 73 -9.05 15.00 5.24
CA LEU A 73 -8.89 15.50 6.58
C LEU A 73 -10.34 15.82 6.94
N GLU A 74 -11.04 14.83 7.51
CA GLU A 74 -12.35 15.04 8.08
C GLU A 74 -12.14 16.20 9.03
N ASP A 75 -12.76 17.31 8.65
CA ASP A 75 -12.60 18.62 9.22
C ASP A 75 -12.63 18.50 10.74
N LEU A 76 -11.47 18.72 11.40
CA LEU A 76 -11.44 18.96 12.84
C LEU A 76 -12.09 20.31 13.20
N THR A 77 -12.83 20.91 12.27
CA THR A 77 -13.51 22.18 12.42
C THR A 77 -15.01 21.95 12.27
N GLN A 78 -15.72 21.64 13.34
CA GLN A 78 -16.82 22.47 13.87
C GLN A 78 -17.67 21.51 14.73
N ALA A 79 -18.22 21.84 15.87
CA ALA A 79 -18.15 22.97 16.77
C ALA A 79 -19.00 22.53 17.97
N ARG A 80 -18.54 22.73 19.19
CA ARG A 80 -19.42 23.16 20.27
C ARG A 80 -18.62 24.14 21.14
N GLU A 81 -18.62 25.37 20.66
CA GLU A 81 -18.79 26.52 21.54
C GLU A 81 -20.08 26.31 22.36
N ASP A 82 -19.97 26.35 23.68
CA ASP A 82 -20.93 26.89 24.66
C ASP A 82 -20.27 26.84 26.05
#